data_AF-A0A9E5F0H2-F1
#
_entry.id   AF-A0A9E5F0H2-F1
#
_cell.length_a   1.000
_cell.length_b   1.000
_cell.length_c   1.000
_cell.angle_alpha   90.00
_cell.angle_beta   90.00
_cell.angle_gamma   90.00
#
_symmetry.space_group_name_H-M   'P 1'
#
loop_
_entity.id
_entity.type
_entity.pdbx_description
1 polymer ?
#
loop_
_entity_poly.entity_id
_entity_poly.type
_entity_poly.pdbx_seq_one_letter_code
_entity_poly.pdbx_strand_id
1 'polypeptide(L)'
;MIAYKGIRSDGYSKYNFQYHYELGGIYEAHADHNLGHEGSFGLSAWTEKKAREYCDEKLVKVKIHLDDVAALVHNGGKIRCTRFEVIEEL
;
A
#
# COMPACT_ATOMS: atom_id res chain seq x y z
N MET A 1 -6.92 10.30 1.72
CA MET A 1 -7.15 9.22 2.70
C MET A 1 -5.82 8.83 3.33
N ILE A 2 -5.85 8.38 4.60
CA ILE A 2 -4.67 7.85 5.31
C ILE A 2 -4.78 6.34 5.38
N ALA A 3 -3.70 5.64 5.05
CA ALA A 3 -3.58 4.19 5.13
C ALA A 3 -2.14 3.81 5.51
N TYR A 4 -1.86 2.51 5.55
CA TYR A 4 -0.58 1.98 6.01
C TYR A 4 -0.02 0.94 5.07
N LYS A 5 1.31 0.82 5.03
CA LYS A 5 1.99 -0.23 4.28
C LYS A 5 3.06 -0.89 5.15
N GLY A 6 2.95 -2.20 5.30
CA GLY A 6 4.02 -3.01 5.86
C GLY A 6 5.11 -3.21 4.81
N ILE A 7 6.35 -2.92 5.19
CA ILE A 7 7.55 -3.09 4.37
C ILE A 7 8.61 -3.83 5.18
N ARG A 8 9.60 -4.35 4.48
CA ARG A 8 10.80 -4.92 5.06
C ARG A 8 11.67 -3.82 5.66
N SER A 9 12.57 -4.21 6.54
CA SER A 9 13.59 -3.33 7.14
C SER A 9 14.51 -2.66 6.11
N ASP A 10 14.66 -3.26 4.92
CA ASP A 10 15.43 -2.73 3.79
C ASP A 10 14.61 -1.87 2.81
N GLY A 11 13.41 -1.42 3.21
CA GLY A 11 12.62 -0.47 2.43
C GLY A 11 11.73 -1.08 1.34
N TYR A 12 11.81 -2.39 1.07
CA TYR A 12 11.03 -3.04 0.02
C TYR A 12 9.71 -3.65 0.53
N SER A 13 8.79 -3.98 -0.39
CA SER A 13 7.59 -4.74 -0.02
C SER A 13 7.95 -6.16 0.39
N LYS A 14 7.12 -6.82 1.22
CA LYS A 14 7.36 -8.19 1.71
C LYS A 14 7.76 -9.20 0.63
N TYR A 15 7.07 -9.17 -0.52
CA TYR A 15 7.25 -10.16 -1.59
C TYR A 15 7.85 -9.60 -2.90
N ASN A 16 8.04 -8.28 -3.03
CA ASN A 16 8.53 -7.68 -4.27
C ASN A 16 9.51 -6.53 -4.02
N PHE A 17 10.38 -6.29 -5.00
CA PHE A 17 11.48 -5.33 -4.95
C PHE A 17 11.28 -4.17 -5.93
N GLN A 18 10.04 -3.96 -6.41
CA GLN A 18 9.76 -3.00 -7.48
C GLN A 18 9.96 -1.55 -7.03
N TYR A 19 9.62 -1.26 -5.78
CA TYR A 19 9.74 0.07 -5.19
C TYR A 19 10.46 -0.02 -3.86
N HIS A 20 11.40 0.90 -3.65
CA HIS A 20 12.03 1.17 -2.37
C HIS A 20 11.28 2.34 -1.72
N TYR A 21 10.56 2.06 -0.62
CA TYR A 21 9.67 3.00 0.05
C TYR A 21 10.42 3.84 1.09
N GLU A 22 10.42 5.15 0.89
CA GLU A 22 11.13 6.14 1.70
C GLU A 22 10.20 7.30 2.07
N LEU A 23 10.46 7.95 3.21
CA LEU A 23 9.72 9.14 3.64
C LEU A 23 9.74 10.24 2.58
N GLY A 24 8.57 10.78 2.25
CA GLY A 24 8.37 11.78 1.19
C GLY A 24 8.33 11.18 -0.23
N GLY A 25 8.58 9.88 -0.37
CA GLY A 25 8.52 9.18 -1.65
C GLY A 25 7.09 9.10 -2.19
N ILE A 26 6.95 9.36 -3.49
CA ILE A 26 5.69 9.23 -4.23
C ILE A 26 5.84 8.08 -5.22
N TYR A 27 4.90 7.15 -5.18
CA TYR A 27 4.95 5.91 -5.95
C TYR A 27 3.71 5.80 -6.82
N GLU A 28 3.91 5.33 -8.06
CA GLU A 28 2.86 5.18 -9.05
C GLU A 28 2.93 3.80 -9.71
N ALA A 29 1.77 3.17 -9.93
CA ALA A 29 1.63 1.91 -10.65
C ALA A 29 0.29 1.86 -11.39
N HIS A 30 0.22 1.03 -12.44
CA HIS A 30 -1.07 0.59 -12.96
C HIS A 30 -1.80 -0.25 -11.90
N ALA A 31 -3.12 -0.12 -11.83
CA ALA A 31 -3.95 -0.86 -10.87
C ALA A 31 -5.18 -1.46 -11.54
N ASP A 32 -5.55 -2.66 -11.11
CA ASP A 32 -6.80 -3.32 -11.52
C ASP A 32 -7.98 -2.81 -10.69
N HIS A 33 -9.02 -2.33 -11.36
CA HIS A 33 -10.24 -1.80 -10.74
C HIS A 33 -11.28 -2.90 -10.42
N ASN A 34 -10.99 -4.16 -10.72
CA ASN A 34 -11.89 -5.27 -10.42
C ASN A 34 -11.94 -5.57 -8.91
N LEU A 35 -13.13 -5.39 -8.32
CA LEU A 35 -13.42 -5.64 -6.90
C LEU A 35 -13.44 -7.14 -6.55
N GLY A 36 -13.77 -8.01 -7.50
CA GLY A 36 -13.87 -9.47 -7.29
C GLY A 36 -12.52 -10.19 -7.39
N HIS A 37 -11.48 -9.54 -7.91
CA HIS A 37 -10.14 -10.12 -8.02
C HIS A 37 -9.23 -9.55 -6.93
N GLU A 38 -9.29 -10.11 -5.71
CA GLU A 38 -8.57 -9.54 -4.56
C GLU A 38 -7.04 -9.53 -4.74
N GLY A 39 -6.49 -10.55 -5.39
CA GLY A 39 -5.06 -10.76 -5.63
C GLY A 39 -4.46 -10.06 -6.85
N SER A 40 -5.14 -9.06 -7.42
CA SER A 40 -4.68 -8.38 -8.64
C SER A 40 -3.65 -7.27 -8.41
N PHE A 41 -3.14 -6.69 -9.50
CA PHE A 41 -2.02 -5.74 -9.54
C PHE A 41 -2.40 -4.31 -9.13
N GLY A 42 -1.42 -3.58 -8.59
CA GLY A 42 -1.56 -2.21 -8.09
C GLY A 42 -0.80 -2.01 -6.77
N LEU A 43 -0.63 -0.74 -6.37
CA LEU A 43 -0.06 -0.43 -5.07
C LEU A 43 -1.02 -0.88 -3.97
N SER A 44 -0.46 -1.40 -2.88
CA SER A 44 -1.25 -1.90 -1.75
C SER A 44 -1.02 -1.07 -0.51
N ALA A 45 -2.12 -0.57 0.04
CA ALA A 45 -2.19 0.05 1.35
C ALA A 45 -3.33 -0.60 2.15
N TRP A 46 -3.25 -0.53 3.46
CA TRP A 46 -4.07 -1.33 4.37
C TRP A 46 -4.49 -0.50 5.58
N THR A 47 -5.38 -1.06 6.40
CA THR A 47 -5.49 -0.62 7.80
C THR A 47 -4.18 -0.92 8.54
N GLU A 48 -3.89 -0.20 9.62
CA GLU A 48 -2.64 -0.40 10.38
C GLU A 48 -2.48 -1.86 10.80
N LYS A 49 -3.52 -2.45 11.39
CA LYS A 49 -3.54 -3.85 11.81
C LYS A 49 -3.18 -4.79 10.65
N LYS A 50 -3.81 -4.61 9.50
CA LYS A 50 -3.57 -5.46 8.32
C LYS A 50 -2.20 -5.23 7.69
N ALA A 51 -1.65 -4.02 7.76
CA ALA A 51 -0.30 -3.73 7.31
C ALA A 51 0.75 -4.45 8.17
N ARG A 52 0.58 -4.47 9.50
CA ARG A 52 1.44 -5.22 10.43
C ARG A 52 1.31 -6.74 10.25
N GLU A 53 0.09 -7.24 10.04
CA GLU A 53 -0.12 -8.65 9.69
C GLU A 53 0.54 -9.02 8.34
N TYR A 54 0.55 -8.08 7.39
CA TYR A 54 1.21 -8.26 6.10
C TYR A 54 2.73 -8.32 6.27
N CYS A 55 3.36 -7.31 6.88
CA CYS A 55 4.80 -7.29 7.17
C CYS A 55 5.03 -6.61 8.53
N ASP A 56 5.70 -7.29 9.45
CA ASP A 56 5.89 -6.89 10.84
C ASP A 56 7.26 -6.24 11.11
N GLU A 57 8.12 -6.11 10.09
CA GLU A 57 9.44 -5.49 10.20
C GLU A 57 9.40 -3.96 10.33
N LYS A 58 8.77 -3.27 9.36
CA LYS A 58 8.65 -1.81 9.34
C LYS A 58 7.29 -1.39 8.80
N LEU A 59 6.74 -0.31 9.35
CA LEU A 59 5.46 0.23 8.95
C LEU A 59 5.64 1.66 8.43
N VAL A 60 4.95 2.00 7.34
CA VAL A 60 4.87 3.38 6.87
C VAL A 60 3.43 3.83 6.74
N LYS A 61 3.18 5.11 7.05
CA LYS A 61 1.89 5.77 6.81
C LYS A 61 1.92 6.37 5.41
N VAL A 62 0.84 6.16 4.67
CA VAL A 62 0.70 6.66 3.30
C VAL A 62 -0.55 7.53 3.14
N LYS A 63 -0.43 8.51 2.26
CA LYS A 63 -1.52 9.38 1.81
C LYS A 63 -1.92 9.00 0.39
N ILE A 64 -3.21 8.78 0.19
CA ILE A 64 -3.80 8.37 -1.09
C ILE A 64 -4.86 9.39 -1.49
N HIS A 65 -4.81 9.93 -2.71
CA HIS A 65 -5.90 10.75 -3.23
C HIS A 65 -7.11 9.89 -3.56
N LEU A 66 -8.34 10.43 -3.47
CA LEU A 66 -9.54 9.63 -3.74
C LEU A 66 -9.55 9.09 -5.19
N ASP A 67 -9.10 9.93 -6.13
CA ASP A 67 -9.02 9.57 -7.56
C ASP A 67 -8.00 8.45 -7.85
N ASP A 68 -7.06 8.21 -6.93
CA ASP A 68 -6.06 7.15 -7.05
C ASP A 68 -6.53 5.80 -6.48
N VAL A 69 -7.73 5.76 -5.89
CA VAL A 69 -8.31 4.51 -5.37
C VAL A 69 -8.85 3.69 -6.52
N ALA A 70 -8.23 2.53 -6.76
CA ALA A 70 -8.69 1.61 -7.79
C ALA A 70 -9.75 0.63 -7.27
N ALA A 71 -9.53 0.07 -6.08
CA ALA A 71 -10.45 -0.91 -5.49
C ALA A 71 -10.27 -1.00 -3.96
N LEU A 72 -11.38 -1.28 -3.26
CA LEU A 72 -11.38 -1.75 -1.87
C LEU A 72 -11.62 -3.26 -1.89
N VAL A 73 -10.63 -4.04 -1.45
CA VAL A 73 -10.65 -5.52 -1.50
C VAL A 73 -10.36 -6.11 -0.12
N HIS A 74 -10.47 -7.44 0.03
CA HIS A 74 -10.33 -8.15 1.31
C HIS A 74 -11.26 -7.58 2.39
N ASN A 75 -12.56 -7.48 2.07
CA ASN A 75 -13.59 -6.90 2.94
C ASN A 75 -13.23 -5.50 3.49
N GLY A 76 -12.62 -4.66 2.65
CA GLY A 76 -12.20 -3.30 3.02
C GLY A 76 -10.91 -3.23 3.84
N GLY A 77 -10.21 -4.35 4.04
CA GLY A 77 -8.93 -4.38 4.73
C GLY A 77 -7.75 -3.84 3.91
N LYS A 78 -7.92 -3.75 2.57
CA LYS A 78 -6.90 -3.30 1.62
C LYS A 78 -7.48 -2.31 0.63
N ILE A 79 -6.74 -1.21 0.45
CA ILE A 79 -6.87 -0.30 -0.67
C ILE A 79 -5.87 -0.71 -1.74
N ARG A 80 -6.36 -1.00 -2.93
CA ARG A 80 -5.56 -1.03 -4.15
C ARG A 80 -5.61 0.35 -4.79
N CYS A 81 -4.47 0.90 -5.14
CA CYS A 81 -4.36 2.25 -5.67
C CYS A 81 -3.33 2.37 -6.79
N THR A 82 -3.47 3.43 -7.58
CA THR A 82 -2.53 3.80 -8.64
C THR A 82 -1.38 4.64 -8.12
N ARG A 83 -1.59 5.42 -7.05
CA ARG A 83 -0.57 6.31 -6.48
C ARG A 83 -0.74 6.49 -4.99
N PHE A 84 0.40 6.62 -4.28
CA PHE A 84 0.42 7.13 -2.92
C PHE A 84 1.73 7.86 -2.60
N GLU A 85 1.70 8.65 -1.53
CA GLU A 85 2.86 9.31 -0.91
C GLU A 85 3.13 8.68 0.46
N VAL A 86 4.39 8.39 0.78
CA VAL A 86 4.81 8.00 2.12
C VAL A 86 5.02 9.24 2.96
N ILE A 87 4.29 9.38 4.06
CA ILE A 87 4.26 10.61 4.86
C ILE A 87 4.82 10.44 6.28
N GLU A 88 5.03 9.21 6.75
CA GLU A 88 5.57 8.92 8.08
C GLU A 88 6.13 7.49 8.14
N GLU A 89 7.19 7.28 8.93
CA GLU A 89 7.71 5.96 9.30
C GLU A 89 7.36 5.66 10.76
N LEU A 90 6.91 4.43 11.05
CA LEU A 90 6.34 4.01 12.33
C LEU A 90 7.02 2.76 12.90
#